data_AF-A0A160VHC8-F1
#
_entry.id   AF-A0A160VHC8-F1
#
_cell.length_a   1.000
_cell.length_b   1.000
_cell.length_c   1.000
_cell.angle_alpha   90.00
_cell.angle_beta   90.00
_cell.angle_gamma   90.00
#
_symmetry.space_group_name_H-M   'P 1'
#
loop_
_entity.id
_entity.type
_entity.pdbx_description
1 polymer ?
#
loop_
_entity_poly.entity_id
_entity_poly.type
_entity_poly.pdbx_seq_one_letter_code
_entity_poly.pdbx_strand_id
1 'polypeptide(L)'
;METPNQIQLTEKDKARYRKEIEQVDLEIEQEVMKRVPDKLELLMGSPHLDNAQLELVQNVAKLYQFLSTYPIQSIELRQKILFALQYFIDPDDDIPDSIPKLGFLDDAAVVRWIVDDIIDDNSEIIQA
;
A
#
# COMPACT_ATOMS: atom_id res chain seq x y z
N MET A 1 12.58 19.57 -6.93
CA MET A 1 13.39 19.25 -5.75
C MET A 1 12.99 17.85 -5.36
N GLU A 2 13.87 16.88 -5.53
CA GLU A 2 13.57 15.49 -5.15
C GLU A 2 13.37 15.45 -3.63
N THR A 3 12.20 15.01 -3.21
CA THR A 3 11.84 14.76 -1.82
C THR A 3 12.79 13.67 -1.30
N PRO A 4 13.69 13.95 -0.34
CA PRO A 4 14.82 13.07 -0.02
C PRO A 4 14.46 11.67 0.51
N ASN A 5 13.17 11.42 0.78
CA ASN A 5 12.63 10.19 1.36
C ASN A 5 11.68 9.43 0.43
N GLN A 6 11.76 9.62 -0.89
CA GLN A 6 10.95 8.83 -1.82
C GLN A 6 11.84 7.90 -2.65
N ILE A 7 11.71 6.59 -2.41
CA ILE A 7 12.27 5.58 -3.31
C ILE A 7 11.30 5.33 -4.46
N GLN A 8 11.86 4.96 -5.62
CA GLN A 8 11.10 4.58 -6.80
C GLN A 8 11.28 3.09 -7.05
N LEU A 9 10.18 2.39 -7.29
CA LEU A 9 10.22 0.98 -7.67
C LEU A 9 10.85 0.83 -9.05
N THR A 10 11.78 -0.10 -9.18
CA THR A 10 12.33 -0.46 -10.49
C THR A 10 11.32 -1.29 -11.28
N GLU A 11 11.50 -1.38 -12.59
CA GLU A 11 10.67 -2.27 -13.42
C GLU A 11 10.78 -3.74 -13.02
N LYS A 12 11.91 -4.15 -12.42
CA LYS A 12 12.08 -5.49 -11.87
C LYS A 12 11.18 -5.71 -10.65
N ASP A 13 11.11 -4.73 -9.76
CA ASP A 13 10.29 -4.80 -8.54
C ASP A 13 8.81 -4.87 -8.94
N LYS A 14 8.36 -3.97 -9.81
CA LYS A 14 6.99 -3.98 -10.34
C LYS A 14 6.63 -5.30 -11.03
N ALA A 15 7.55 -5.87 -11.81
CA ALA A 15 7.32 -7.16 -12.48
C ALA A 15 7.24 -8.33 -11.50
N ARG A 16 7.96 -8.27 -10.38
CA ARG A 16 7.83 -9.24 -9.28
C ARG A 16 6.49 -9.07 -8.59
N TYR A 17 6.16 -7.86 -8.15
CA TYR A 17 4.92 -7.59 -7.43
C TYR A 17 3.66 -7.88 -8.23
N ARG A 18 3.64 -7.64 -9.55
CA ARG A 18 2.53 -8.08 -10.40
C ARG A 18 2.24 -9.58 -10.31
N LYS A 19 3.29 -10.41 -10.24
CA LYS A 19 3.13 -11.87 -10.09
C LYS A 19 2.64 -12.26 -8.69
N GLU A 20 3.02 -11.52 -7.68
CA GLU A 20 2.57 -11.73 -6.29
C GLU A 20 1.11 -11.30 -6.14
N ILE A 21 0.71 -10.17 -6.72
CA ILE A 21 -0.68 -9.68 -6.77
C ILE A 21 -1.61 -10.75 -7.36
N GLU A 22 -1.24 -11.34 -8.51
CA GLU A 22 -2.02 -12.41 -9.15
C GLU A 22 -2.25 -13.63 -8.25
N GLN A 23 -1.36 -13.84 -7.27
CA GLN A 23 -1.37 -14.97 -6.33
C GLN A 23 -2.00 -14.62 -4.99
N VAL A 24 -2.41 -13.38 -4.75
CA VAL A 24 -3.06 -12.98 -3.50
C VAL A 24 -4.38 -13.74 -3.34
N ASP A 25 -4.46 -14.46 -2.23
CA ASP A 25 -5.67 -15.15 -1.79
C ASP A 25 -6.63 -14.15 -1.14
N LEU A 26 -7.85 -14.03 -1.69
CA LEU A 26 -8.85 -13.10 -1.18
C LEU A 26 -9.40 -13.51 0.20
N GLU A 27 -9.18 -14.74 0.66
CA GLU A 27 -9.61 -15.20 1.98
C GLU A 27 -8.87 -14.48 3.13
N ILE A 28 -7.69 -13.90 2.85
CA ILE A 28 -6.92 -13.16 3.85
C ILE A 28 -7.52 -11.79 4.19
N GLU A 29 -8.49 -11.30 3.39
CA GLU A 29 -9.04 -9.95 3.51
C GLU A 29 -9.48 -9.63 4.94
N GLN A 30 -10.21 -10.53 5.59
CA GLN A 30 -10.71 -10.29 6.95
C GLN A 30 -9.58 -10.19 7.99
N GLU A 31 -8.47 -10.88 7.78
CA GLU A 31 -7.31 -10.81 8.66
C GLU A 31 -6.52 -9.51 8.41
N VAL A 32 -6.30 -9.16 7.14
CA VAL A 32 -5.63 -7.92 6.75
C VAL A 32 -6.39 -6.71 7.29
N MET A 33 -7.71 -6.67 7.10
CA MET A 33 -8.55 -5.56 7.53
C MET A 33 -8.58 -5.39 9.06
N LYS A 34 -8.31 -6.44 9.84
CA LYS A 34 -8.18 -6.31 11.30
C LYS A 34 -6.85 -5.70 11.73
N ARG A 35 -5.77 -5.99 11.00
CA ARG A 35 -4.39 -5.60 11.36
C ARG A 35 -4.02 -4.20 10.87
N VAL A 36 -4.61 -3.74 9.77
CA VAL A 36 -4.32 -2.41 9.20
C VAL A 36 -4.53 -1.27 10.21
N PRO A 37 -5.66 -1.19 10.96
CA PRO A 37 -5.85 -0.15 11.96
C PRO A 37 -4.75 -0.12 13.03
N ASP A 38 -4.37 -1.29 13.56
CA ASP A 38 -3.33 -1.40 14.59
C ASP A 38 -1.97 -0.89 14.08
N LYS A 39 -1.58 -1.26 12.84
CA LYS A 39 -0.30 -0.78 12.28
C LYS A 39 -0.34 0.71 11.92
N LEU A 40 -1.49 1.25 11.50
CA LEU A 40 -1.68 2.69 11.32
C LEU A 40 -1.53 3.46 12.65
N GLU A 41 -2.14 2.97 13.74
CA GLU A 41 -2.01 3.57 15.06
C GLU A 41 -0.56 3.56 15.54
N LEU A 42 0.16 2.44 15.34
CA LEU A 42 1.58 2.33 15.65
C LEU A 42 2.42 3.36 14.89
N LEU A 43 2.23 3.47 13.58
CA LEU A 43 2.96 4.42 12.74
C LEU A 43 2.65 5.86 13.17
N MET A 44 1.36 6.23 13.32
CA MET A 44 0.92 7.55 13.74
C MET A 44 1.31 7.93 15.18
N GLY A 45 1.57 6.94 16.04
CA GLY A 45 2.09 7.14 17.39
C GLY A 45 3.55 7.61 17.43
N SER A 46 4.25 7.59 16.30
CA SER A 46 5.63 8.07 16.19
C SER A 46 5.70 9.59 16.37
N PRO A 47 6.67 10.13 17.14
CA PRO A 47 6.72 11.54 17.50
C PRO A 47 6.89 12.49 16.32
N HIS A 48 7.50 12.02 15.22
CA HIS A 48 7.66 12.77 13.98
C HIS A 48 7.51 11.82 12.79
N LEU A 49 6.43 11.99 12.04
CA LEU A 49 6.26 11.39 10.72
C LEU A 49 6.97 12.26 9.69
N ASP A 50 7.76 11.63 8.82
CA ASP A 50 8.24 12.31 7.61
C ASP A 50 7.17 12.33 6.51
N ASN A 51 7.49 12.99 5.38
CA ASN A 51 6.56 13.12 4.27
C ASN A 51 6.17 11.78 3.63
N ALA A 52 7.08 10.81 3.58
CA ALA A 52 6.81 9.50 2.99
C ALA A 52 5.89 8.68 3.91
N GLN A 53 6.14 8.72 5.21
CA GLN A 53 5.27 8.07 6.20
C GLN A 53 3.88 8.72 6.25
N LEU A 54 3.79 10.05 6.12
CA LEU A 54 2.50 10.74 6.03
C LEU A 54 1.72 10.35 4.77
N GLU A 55 2.40 10.29 3.62
CA GLU A 55 1.82 9.83 2.36
C GLU A 55 1.35 8.37 2.45
N LEU A 56 2.17 7.50 3.06
CA LEU A 56 1.83 6.10 3.32
C LEU A 56 0.55 5.98 4.15
N VAL A 57 0.47 6.67 5.30
CA VAL A 57 -0.73 6.68 6.15
C VAL A 57 -1.98 7.10 5.36
N GLN A 58 -1.87 8.16 4.56
CA GLN A 58 -3.00 8.66 3.76
C GLN A 58 -3.43 7.65 2.70
N ASN A 59 -2.48 7.03 2.00
CA ASN A 59 -2.79 6.09 0.93
C ASN A 59 -3.32 4.76 1.48
N VAL A 60 -2.74 4.23 2.55
CA VAL A 60 -3.27 3.04 3.26
C VAL A 60 -4.69 3.32 3.77
N ALA A 61 -4.94 4.47 4.37
CA ALA A 61 -6.28 4.83 4.85
C ALA A 61 -7.31 4.88 3.70
N LYS A 62 -6.94 5.43 2.53
CA LYS A 62 -7.80 5.44 1.33
C LYS A 62 -8.10 4.01 0.86
N LEU A 63 -7.08 3.17 0.73
CA LEU A 63 -7.22 1.78 0.29
C LEU A 63 -8.09 0.96 1.26
N TYR A 64 -7.85 1.10 2.56
CA TYR A 64 -8.64 0.49 3.62
C TYR A 64 -10.11 0.92 3.57
N GLN A 65 -10.36 2.22 3.44
CA GLN A 65 -11.72 2.75 3.31
C GLN A 65 -12.40 2.23 2.03
N PHE A 66 -11.65 2.15 0.92
CA PHE A 66 -12.17 1.70 -0.36
C PHE A 66 -12.66 0.25 -0.29
N LEU A 67 -11.87 -0.65 0.30
CA LEU A 67 -12.29 -2.05 0.55
C LEU A 67 -13.45 -2.15 1.55
N SER A 68 -13.46 -1.31 2.59
CA SER A 68 -14.49 -1.36 3.63
C SER A 68 -15.85 -0.85 3.17
N THR A 69 -15.86 0.11 2.24
CA THR A 69 -17.05 0.90 1.90
C THR A 69 -17.71 0.43 0.62
N TYR A 70 -16.94 0.04 -0.39
CA TYR A 70 -17.46 -0.25 -1.72
C TYR A 70 -17.44 -1.75 -2.02
N PRO A 71 -18.54 -2.32 -2.56
CA PRO A 71 -18.54 -3.69 -3.03
C PRO A 71 -17.74 -3.81 -4.34
N ILE A 72 -16.44 -4.07 -4.22
CA ILE A 72 -15.54 -4.23 -5.37
C ILE A 72 -15.83 -5.56 -6.07
N GLN A 73 -16.23 -5.51 -7.33
CA GLN A 73 -16.54 -6.71 -8.13
C GLN A 73 -15.31 -7.28 -8.86
N SER A 74 -14.34 -6.43 -9.20
CA SER A 74 -13.13 -6.85 -9.88
C SER A 74 -12.20 -7.59 -8.92
N ILE A 75 -11.91 -8.86 -9.25
CA ILE A 75 -10.95 -9.70 -8.51
C ILE A 75 -9.57 -9.06 -8.54
N GLU A 76 -9.12 -8.61 -9.71
CA GLU A 76 -7.81 -7.97 -9.89
C GLU A 76 -7.68 -6.72 -9.01
N LEU A 77 -8.70 -5.85 -9.01
CA LEU A 77 -8.68 -4.64 -8.17
C LEU A 77 -8.63 -5.01 -6.68
N ARG A 78 -9.38 -6.02 -6.24
CA ARG A 78 -9.30 -6.51 -4.85
C ARG A 78 -7.92 -7.06 -4.53
N GLN A 79 -7.33 -7.85 -5.42
CA GLN A 79 -5.97 -8.39 -5.23
C GLN A 79 -4.92 -7.29 -5.15
N LYS A 80 -4.98 -6.26 -6.01
CA LYS A 80 -4.07 -5.09 -5.96
C LYS A 80 -4.14 -4.40 -4.59
N ILE A 81 -5.36 -4.13 -4.11
CA ILE A 81 -5.55 -3.42 -2.84
C ILE A 81 -5.14 -4.30 -1.66
N LEU A 82 -5.53 -5.57 -1.65
CA LEU A 82 -5.15 -6.51 -0.60
C LEU A 82 -3.64 -6.74 -0.55
N PHE A 83 -2.97 -6.81 -1.70
CA PHE A 83 -1.52 -6.87 -1.78
C PHE A 83 -0.89 -5.66 -1.08
N ALA A 84 -1.31 -4.44 -1.42
CA ALA A 84 -0.76 -3.23 -0.81
C ALA A 84 -0.97 -3.17 0.71
N LEU A 85 -2.15 -3.57 1.18
CA LEU A 85 -2.45 -3.61 2.62
C LEU A 85 -1.73 -4.75 3.33
N GLN A 86 -1.58 -5.92 2.69
CA GLN A 86 -0.83 -7.06 3.21
C GLN A 86 0.64 -6.72 3.35
N TYR A 87 1.24 -6.13 2.31
CA TYR A 87 2.61 -5.63 2.32
C TYR A 87 2.79 -4.66 3.48
N PHE A 88 1.89 -3.67 3.59
CA PHE A 88 1.92 -2.73 4.69
C PHE A 88 1.87 -3.37 6.06
N ILE A 89 1.13 -4.46 6.30
CA ILE A 89 1.04 -5.08 7.65
C ILE A 89 2.14 -6.10 7.96
N ASP A 90 3.00 -6.42 6.99
CA ASP A 90 4.12 -7.33 7.17
C ASP A 90 5.30 -6.58 7.82
N PRO A 91 5.79 -6.97 9.01
CA PRO A 91 6.96 -6.32 9.61
C PRO A 91 8.29 -6.77 8.98
N ASP A 92 8.29 -7.85 8.19
CA ASP A 92 9.46 -8.47 7.56
C ASP A 92 9.40 -8.37 6.02
N ASP A 93 8.85 -7.27 5.50
CA ASP A 93 8.81 -6.93 4.08
C ASP A 93 10.23 -6.69 3.48
N ASP A 94 10.33 -6.11 2.27
CA ASP A 94 11.65 -5.92 1.65
C ASP A 94 12.59 -5.04 2.50
N ILE A 95 12.06 -4.06 3.24
CA ILE A 95 12.82 -3.26 4.21
C ILE A 95 12.12 -3.33 5.58
N PRO A 96 12.55 -4.24 6.47
CA PRO A 96 11.86 -4.47 7.72
C PRO A 96 11.61 -3.20 8.55
N ASP A 97 10.41 -3.09 9.15
CA ASP A 97 9.98 -1.97 10.01
C ASP A 97 11.03 -1.60 11.09
N SER A 98 11.78 -2.61 11.55
CA SER A 98 12.81 -2.47 12.58
C SER A 98 13.99 -1.58 12.15
N ILE A 99 14.18 -1.33 10.85
CA ILE A 99 15.25 -0.50 10.31
C ILE A 99 14.91 0.99 10.52
N PRO A 100 15.63 1.71 11.40
CA PRO A 100 15.26 3.08 11.75
C PRO A 100 15.28 4.01 10.53
N LYS A 101 14.22 4.81 10.38
CA LYS A 101 14.00 5.80 9.30
C LYS A 101 13.84 5.23 7.88
N LEU A 102 14.04 3.93 7.67
CA LEU A 102 14.00 3.33 6.33
C LEU A 102 12.88 2.30 6.18
N GLY A 103 12.48 1.62 7.26
CA GLY A 103 11.57 0.47 7.20
C GLY A 103 10.10 0.77 6.87
N PHE A 104 9.81 1.93 6.26
CA PHE A 104 8.49 2.24 5.69
C PHE A 104 8.61 2.88 4.30
N LEU A 105 9.83 2.96 3.75
CA LEU A 105 10.08 3.64 2.48
C LEU A 105 9.58 2.83 1.29
N ASP A 106 9.76 1.51 1.35
CA ASP A 106 9.25 0.56 0.37
C ASP A 106 7.75 0.37 0.49
N ASP A 107 7.18 0.30 1.69
CA ASP A 107 5.73 0.41 1.89
C ASP A 107 5.16 1.63 1.15
N ALA A 108 5.73 2.81 1.40
CA ALA A 108 5.27 4.05 0.79
C ALA A 108 5.36 3.98 -0.74
N ALA A 109 6.40 3.35 -1.28
CA ALA A 109 6.59 3.18 -2.71
C ALA A 109 5.62 2.16 -3.33
N VAL A 110 5.39 1.03 -2.67
CA VAL A 110 4.45 -0.03 -3.10
C VAL A 110 3.02 0.47 -3.05
N VAL A 111 2.59 1.04 -1.93
CA VAL A 111 1.23 1.55 -1.76
C VAL A 111 0.96 2.70 -2.72
N ARG A 112 1.90 3.64 -2.90
CA ARG A 112 1.76 4.72 -3.90
C ARG A 112 1.64 4.16 -5.31
N TRP A 113 2.50 3.21 -5.68
CA TRP A 113 2.44 2.60 -7.01
C TRP A 113 1.07 1.95 -7.27
N ILE A 114 0.50 1.24 -6.29
CA ILE A 114 -0.83 0.64 -6.43
C ILE A 114 -1.93 1.70 -6.53
N VAL A 115 -1.85 2.78 -5.74
CA VAL A 115 -2.81 3.89 -5.84
C VAL A 115 -2.75 4.54 -7.22
N ASP A 116 -1.54 4.82 -7.73
CA ASP A 116 -1.34 5.42 -9.05
C ASP A 116 -1.86 4.48 -10.16
N ASP A 117 -1.54 3.18 -10.09
CA ASP A 117 -1.99 2.16 -11.05
C ASP A 117 -3.52 2.04 -11.08
N ILE A 118 -4.18 2.10 -9.91
CA ILE A 118 -5.65 2.14 -9.82
C ILE A 118 -6.20 3.43 -10.42
N ILE A 119 -5.61 4.59 -10.15
CA ILE A 119 -6.08 5.86 -10.70
C ILE A 119 -5.90 5.90 -12.22
N ASP A 120 -4.77 5.42 -12.74
CA ASP A 120 -4.47 5.39 -14.17
C ASP A 120 -5.43 4.45 -14.91
N ASP A 121 -5.67 3.24 -14.38
CA ASP A 121 -6.63 2.26 -14.91
C ASP A 121 -8.09 2.78 -14.91
N ASN A 122 -8.42 3.72 -14.02
CA ASN A 122 -9.76 4.30 -13.88
C ASN A 122 -9.86 5.73 -14.43
N SER A 123 -8.79 6.25 -15.05
CA SER A 123 -8.73 7.62 -15.56
C SER A 123 -9.73 7.88 -16.71
N GLU A 124 -10.13 6.83 -17.44
CA GLU A 124 -11.21 6.92 -18.45
C GLU A 124 -12.60 7.13 -17.83
N ILE A 125 -12.81 6.79 -16.56
CA ILE A 125 -14.09 6.97 -15.85
C ILE A 125 -14.17 8.38 -15.22
N ILE A 126 -13.03 9.01 -14.93
CA ILE A 126 -12.95 10.32 -14.24
C ILE A 126 -13.03 11.49 -15.24
N GLN A 127 -12.96 11.25 -16.55
CA GLN A 127 -13.10 12.28 -17.60
C GLN A 127 -14.48 12.37 -18.27
N ALA A 128 -15.52 11.72 -17.73
CA ALA A 128 -16.88 11.76 -18.30
C ALA A 128 -17.83 12.72 -17.56
#